data_AF-A0A0W8F5X6-F1
#
_entry.id   AF-A0A0W8F5X6-F1
#
_cell.length_a   1.000
_cell.length_b   1.000
_cell.length_c   1.000
_cell.angle_alpha   90.00
_cell.angle_beta   90.00
_cell.angle_gamma   90.00
#
_symmetry.space_group_name_H-M   'P 1'
#
loop_
_entity.id
_entity.type
_entity.pdbx_description
1 polymer ?
#
loop_
_entity_poly.entity_id
_entity_poly.type
_entity_poly.pdbx_seq_one_letter_code
_entity_poly.pdbx_strand_id
1 'polypeptide(L)'
;MQALDADKVVSNRHILFATEKALSAFSQRRNIAKDVGMEIMRYASGERQIERALNMGVSDKTERIALVLASLEGQCNWPDEIELSRLLKPDGLGCSCRYNAVKEVFNISSAELDSVGEDRIEDLVIERVALADTYR
;
A
#
# COMPACT_ATOMS: atom_id res chain seq x y z
N MET A 1 1.90 4.28 -11.88
CA MET A 1 3.00 4.23 -10.90
C MET A 1 2.51 4.84 -9.61
N GLN A 2 2.83 4.23 -8.47
CA GLN A 2 2.51 4.77 -7.14
C GLN A 2 3.70 4.56 -6.21
N ALA A 3 4.06 5.59 -5.44
CA ALA A 3 5.06 5.52 -4.38
C ALA A 3 4.37 5.46 -3.02
N LEU A 4 4.76 4.52 -2.18
CA LEU A 4 4.28 4.37 -0.80
C LEU A 4 5.47 4.47 0.15
N ASP A 5 5.20 4.86 1.38
CA ASP A 5 6.21 4.83 2.44
C ASP A 5 6.47 3.38 2.86
N ALA A 6 7.71 2.91 2.60
CA ALA A 6 8.08 1.51 2.77
C ALA A 6 7.99 1.05 4.22
N ASP A 7 8.08 1.96 5.19
CA ASP A 7 7.96 1.63 6.61
C ASP A 7 6.54 1.23 7.00
N LYS A 8 5.55 1.46 6.13
CA LYS A 8 4.14 1.08 6.33
C LYS A 8 3.73 -0.16 5.51
N VAL A 9 4.62 -0.66 4.65
CA VAL A 9 4.37 -1.82 3.78
C VAL A 9 4.79 -3.11 4.47
N VAL A 10 3.81 -3.85 5.01
CA VAL A 10 4.08 -5.07 5.78
C VAL A 10 4.60 -6.25 4.97
N SER A 11 4.23 -6.38 3.69
CA SER A 11 4.66 -7.50 2.85
C SER A 11 4.39 -7.27 1.36
N ASN A 12 4.96 -8.15 0.52
CA ASN A 12 4.62 -8.20 -0.91
C ASN A 12 3.15 -8.59 -1.13
N ARG A 13 2.61 -9.51 -0.31
CA ARG A 13 1.22 -9.95 -0.38
C ARG A 13 0.27 -8.80 -0.11
N HIS A 14 0.61 -7.93 0.85
CA HIS A 14 -0.14 -6.71 1.13
C HIS A 14 -0.29 -5.82 -0.11
N ILE A 15 0.82 -5.45 -0.76
CA ILE A 15 0.78 -4.55 -1.93
C ILE A 15 0.17 -5.21 -3.15
N LEU A 16 0.45 -6.49 -3.37
CA LEU A 16 -0.15 -7.23 -4.47
C LEU A 16 -1.67 -7.26 -4.33
N PHE A 17 -2.18 -7.61 -3.14
CA PHE A 17 -3.61 -7.68 -2.90
C PHE A 17 -4.30 -6.32 -3.02
N ALA A 18 -3.68 -5.25 -2.49
CA ALA A 18 -4.17 -3.90 -2.68
C ALA A 18 -4.20 -3.48 -4.15
N THR A 19 -3.18 -3.86 -4.92
CA THR A 19 -3.07 -3.56 -6.35
C THR A 19 -4.15 -4.29 -7.15
N GLU A 20 -4.37 -5.57 -6.89
CA GLU A 20 -5.44 -6.36 -7.52
C GLU A 20 -6.82 -5.77 -7.24
N LYS A 21 -7.08 -5.36 -5.99
CA LYS A 21 -8.33 -4.70 -5.59
C LYS A 21 -8.53 -3.38 -6.32
N ALA A 22 -7.49 -2.55 -6.43
CA ALA A 22 -7.55 -1.28 -7.15
C ALA A 22 -7.83 -1.47 -8.64
N LEU A 23 -7.09 -2.36 -9.30
CA LEU A 23 -7.29 -2.67 -10.72
C LEU A 23 -8.69 -3.25 -10.97
N SER A 24 -9.16 -4.14 -10.09
CA SER A 24 -10.52 -4.67 -10.13
C SER A 24 -11.57 -3.56 -10.01
N ALA A 25 -11.42 -2.65 -9.04
CA ALA A 25 -12.33 -1.52 -8.84
C ALA A 25 -12.39 -0.60 -10.08
N PHE A 26 -11.24 -0.32 -10.71
CA PHE A 26 -11.18 0.44 -11.96
C PHE A 26 -11.86 -0.29 -13.12
N SER A 27 -11.56 -1.58 -13.32
CA SER A 27 -12.16 -2.38 -14.39
C SER A 27 -13.68 -2.43 -14.30
N GLN A 28 -14.21 -2.40 -13.07
CA GLN A 28 -15.63 -2.44 -12.78
C GLN A 28 -16.26 -1.05 -12.62
N ARG A 29 -15.49 0.04 -12.80
CA ARG A 29 -15.93 1.44 -12.61
C ARG A 29 -16.53 1.71 -11.23
N ARG A 30 -16.01 1.03 -10.20
CA ARG A 30 -16.36 1.22 -8.77
C ARG A 30 -15.28 1.97 -7.99
N ASN A 31 -14.22 2.40 -8.67
CA ASN A 31 -13.12 3.14 -8.06
C ASN A 31 -13.60 4.44 -7.40
N ILE A 32 -12.97 4.82 -6.30
CA ILE A 32 -13.24 6.10 -5.61
C ILE A 32 -12.22 7.16 -6.02
N ALA A 33 -10.96 6.76 -6.20
CA ALA A 33 -9.90 7.67 -6.60
C ALA A 33 -9.92 8.00 -8.08
N LYS A 34 -9.29 9.14 -8.41
CA LYS A 34 -9.24 9.71 -9.76
C LYS A 34 -8.29 8.97 -10.71
N ASP A 35 -7.35 8.20 -10.17
CA ASP A 35 -6.38 7.42 -10.95
C ASP A 35 -6.00 6.12 -10.22
N VAL A 36 -5.43 5.17 -10.97
CA VAL A 36 -5.07 3.84 -10.49
C VAL A 36 -4.05 3.90 -9.36
N GLY A 37 -3.09 4.83 -9.41
CA GLY A 37 -2.06 4.95 -8.37
C GLY A 37 -2.68 5.31 -7.02
N MET A 38 -3.55 6.32 -7.01
CA MET A 38 -4.27 6.72 -5.79
C MET A 38 -5.20 5.64 -5.26
N GLU A 39 -5.81 4.86 -6.14
CA GLU A 39 -6.67 3.75 -5.71
C GLU A 39 -5.85 2.59 -5.13
N ILE A 40 -4.66 2.32 -5.66
CA ILE A 40 -3.71 1.38 -5.05
C ILE A 40 -3.36 1.87 -3.65
N MET A 41 -3.03 3.16 -3.48
CA MET A 41 -2.75 3.73 -2.16
C MET A 41 -3.94 3.58 -1.21
N ARG A 42 -5.17 3.85 -1.69
CA ARG A 42 -6.42 3.70 -0.92
C ARG A 42 -6.60 2.28 -0.40
N TYR A 43 -6.49 1.28 -1.28
CA TYR A 43 -6.59 -0.12 -0.84
C TYR A 43 -5.40 -0.53 0.05
N ALA A 44 -4.18 -0.06 -0.24
CA ALA A 44 -2.99 -0.35 0.57
C ALA A 44 -3.03 0.30 1.96
N SER A 45 -3.84 1.32 2.19
CA SER A 45 -4.05 1.87 3.52
C SER A 45 -5.20 1.19 4.27
N GLY A 46 -5.97 0.32 3.60
CA GLY A 46 -7.21 -0.24 4.15
C GLY A 46 -8.30 0.83 4.41
N GLU A 47 -8.19 2.01 3.80
CA GLU A 47 -9.12 3.13 4.04
C GLU A 47 -10.12 3.27 2.90
N ARG A 48 -11.32 3.74 3.23
CA ARG A 48 -12.29 4.13 2.20
C ARG A 48 -12.07 5.56 1.72
N GLN A 49 -11.57 6.43 2.60
CA GLN A 49 -11.40 7.86 2.34
C GLN A 49 -9.99 8.16 1.82
N ILE A 50 -9.91 8.85 0.68
CA ILE A 50 -8.62 9.20 0.05
C ILE A 50 -7.75 10.04 0.99
N GLU A 51 -8.34 11.00 1.70
CA GLU A 51 -7.60 11.89 2.60
C GLU A 51 -6.86 11.12 3.70
N ARG A 52 -7.49 10.09 4.28
CA ARG A 52 -6.85 9.22 5.28
C ARG A 52 -5.81 8.30 4.65
N ALA A 53 -6.08 7.82 3.43
CA ALA A 53 -5.14 6.97 2.69
C ALA A 53 -3.82 7.65 2.36
N LEU A 54 -3.78 8.99 2.29
CA LEU A 54 -2.54 9.75 2.06
C LEU A 54 -1.48 9.47 3.13
N ASN A 55 -1.86 9.03 4.33
CA ASN A 55 -0.92 8.60 5.37
C ASN A 55 -0.07 7.39 4.94
N MET A 56 -0.51 6.59 3.97
CA MET A 56 0.25 5.49 3.38
C MET A 56 1.27 5.97 2.33
N GLY A 57 1.10 7.20 1.84
CA GLY A 57 1.99 7.83 0.86
C GLY A 57 3.32 8.32 1.44
N VAL A 58 4.15 8.84 0.55
CA VAL A 58 5.46 9.43 0.89
C VAL A 58 5.30 10.84 1.45
N SER A 59 6.18 11.21 2.40
CA SER A 59 6.26 12.53 3.03
C SER A 59 7.69 13.06 2.98
N ASP A 60 7.89 14.27 3.48
CA ASP A 60 9.21 14.89 3.70
C ASP A 60 10.10 14.09 4.67
N LYS A 61 9.50 13.23 5.50
CA LYS A 61 10.20 12.35 6.45
C LYS A 61 10.43 10.93 5.92
N THR A 62 9.95 10.62 4.71
CA THR A 62 10.07 9.26 4.17
C THR A 62 11.48 9.01 3.65
N GLU A 63 12.17 8.06 4.29
CA GLU A 63 13.54 7.67 3.93
C GLU A 63 13.57 6.52 2.91
N ARG A 64 12.52 5.70 2.88
CA ARG A 64 12.42 4.49 2.07
C ARG A 64 11.08 4.41 1.36
N ILE A 65 11.10 4.04 0.09
CA ILE A 65 9.91 4.04 -0.76
C ILE A 65 9.66 2.64 -1.32
N ALA A 66 8.41 2.19 -1.25
CA ALA A 66 7.92 1.07 -2.03
C ALA A 66 7.29 1.62 -3.33
N LEU A 67 7.88 1.28 -4.47
CA LEU A 67 7.40 1.72 -5.78
C LEU A 67 6.55 0.63 -6.43
N VAL A 68 5.32 0.98 -6.80
CA VAL A 68 4.36 0.08 -7.46
C VAL A 68 4.16 0.51 -8.90
N LEU A 69 4.45 -0.40 -9.83
CA LEU A 69 4.18 -0.27 -11.26
C LEU A 69 3.06 -1.24 -11.62
N ALA A 70 1.90 -0.69 -11.95
CA ALA A 70 0.71 -1.46 -12.28
C ALA A 70 -0.04 -0.80 -13.43
N SER A 71 -0.52 -1.61 -14.35
CA SER A 71 -1.32 -1.20 -15.50
C SER A 71 -2.56 -2.06 -15.62
N LEU A 72 -3.66 -1.44 -16.04
CA LEU A 72 -4.88 -2.15 -16.44
C LEU A 72 -4.76 -2.74 -17.84
N GLU A 73 -3.94 -2.11 -18.70
CA GLU A 73 -3.74 -2.49 -20.09
C GLU A 73 -2.36 -3.15 -20.26
N GLY A 74 -2.30 -4.25 -21.01
CA GLY A 74 -1.12 -5.12 -21.08
C GLY A 74 0.14 -4.47 -21.68
N GLN A 75 0.05 -3.30 -22.30
CA GLN A 75 1.20 -2.53 -22.78
C GLN A 75 1.33 -1.24 -21.96
N CYS A 76 2.45 -1.12 -21.26
CA CYS A 76 2.90 0.12 -20.63
C CYS A 76 4.38 0.32 -20.93
N ASN A 77 4.75 1.56 -21.23
CA ASN A 77 6.13 1.96 -21.32
C ASN A 77 6.66 2.16 -19.89
N TRP A 78 7.06 1.05 -19.25
CA TRP A 78 7.68 1.10 -17.92
C TRP A 78 9.06 1.73 -18.00
N PRO A 79 9.46 2.51 -16.99
CA PRO A 79 10.83 2.98 -16.93
C PRO A 79 11.77 1.79 -16.83
N ASP A 80 12.86 1.86 -17.57
CA ASP A 80 13.89 0.83 -17.48
C ASP A 80 14.73 0.98 -16.18
N GLU A 81 15.62 0.03 -15.95
CA GLU A 81 16.49 0.03 -14.77
C GLU A 81 17.40 1.26 -14.72
N ILE A 82 17.84 1.78 -15.87
CA ILE A 82 18.71 2.95 -15.95
C ILE A 82 17.94 4.20 -15.54
N GLU A 83 16.73 4.39 -16.05
CA GLU A 83 15.84 5.49 -15.67
C GLU A 83 15.50 5.45 -14.17
N LEU A 84 15.16 4.28 -13.64
CA LEU A 84 14.90 4.10 -12.21
C LEU A 84 16.15 4.39 -11.35
N SER A 85 17.33 3.91 -11.77
CA SER A 85 18.59 4.08 -11.03
C SER A 85 19.03 5.54 -10.87
N ARG A 86 18.57 6.44 -11.76
CA ARG A 86 18.83 7.88 -11.67
C ARG A 86 18.04 8.56 -10.55
N LEU A 87 16.91 7.96 -10.16
CA LEU A 87 15.97 8.53 -9.18
C LEU A 87 16.01 7.77 -7.85
N LEU A 88 16.19 6.46 -7.90
CA LEU A 88 16.05 5.55 -6.76
C LEU A 88 17.20 4.56 -6.74
N LYS A 89 17.57 4.11 -5.53
CA LYS A 89 18.53 3.03 -5.33
C LYS A 89 17.82 1.91 -4.55
N PRO A 90 17.89 0.65 -5.00
CA PRO A 90 17.43 -0.47 -4.20
C PRO A 90 18.16 -0.47 -2.86
N ASP A 91 17.40 -0.55 -1.77
CA ASP A 91 17.97 -0.60 -0.41
C ASP A 91 18.41 -2.02 0.00
N GLY A 92 17.94 -3.05 -0.72
CA GLY A 92 18.21 -4.46 -0.44
C GLY A 92 17.51 -5.02 0.80
N LEU A 93 16.65 -4.24 1.45
CA LEU A 93 16.01 -4.59 2.71
C LEU A 93 14.66 -5.30 2.51
N GLY A 94 14.06 -5.17 1.33
CA GLY A 94 12.75 -5.72 1.03
C GLY A 94 11.65 -5.11 1.92
N CYS A 95 10.61 -5.89 2.22
CA CYS A 95 9.53 -5.46 3.10
C CYS A 95 9.99 -5.53 4.57
N SER A 96 10.60 -4.44 5.04
CA SER A 96 11.02 -4.28 6.44
C SER A 96 10.29 -3.08 7.06
N CYS A 97 8.99 -3.25 7.29
CA CYS A 97 8.13 -2.22 7.86
C CYS A 97 8.47 -1.89 9.32
N ARG A 98 8.05 -0.72 9.79
CA ARG A 98 8.08 -0.33 11.20
C ARG A 98 6.72 -0.59 11.84
N TYR A 99 6.67 -1.49 12.82
CA TYR A 99 5.45 -1.87 13.52
C TYR A 99 4.63 -0.67 14.02
N ASN A 100 5.26 0.34 14.62
CA ASN A 100 4.54 1.52 15.10
C ASN A 100 3.88 2.31 13.97
N ALA A 101 4.58 2.49 12.83
CA ALA A 101 4.01 3.19 11.67
C ALA A 101 2.82 2.42 11.08
N VAL A 102 2.91 1.09 11.02
CA VAL A 102 1.82 0.22 10.58
C VAL A 102 0.63 0.33 11.55
N LYS A 103 0.86 0.23 12.86
CA LYS A 103 -0.20 0.36 13.87
C LYS A 103 -0.94 1.69 13.75
N GLU A 104 -0.21 2.78 13.57
CA GLU A 104 -0.78 4.12 13.41
C GLU A 104 -1.64 4.23 12.15
N VAL A 105 -1.14 3.77 11.00
CA VAL A 105 -1.87 3.86 9.72
C VAL A 105 -3.13 3.01 9.71
N PHE A 106 -3.06 1.80 10.26
CA PHE A 106 -4.15 0.83 10.22
C PHE A 106 -5.02 0.85 11.48
N ASN A 107 -4.79 1.79 12.40
CA ASN A 107 -5.44 1.89 13.71
C ASN A 107 -5.46 0.55 14.47
N ILE A 108 -4.35 -0.20 14.40
CA ILE A 108 -4.21 -1.49 15.10
C ILE A 108 -3.87 -1.20 16.56
N SER A 109 -4.81 -1.47 17.45
CA SER A 109 -4.61 -1.30 18.89
C SER A 109 -3.64 -2.35 19.45
N SER A 110 -3.00 -2.04 20.58
CA SER A 110 -2.18 -3.05 21.27
C SER A 110 -3.01 -4.25 21.72
N ALA A 111 -4.24 -4.05 22.20
CA ALA A 111 -5.12 -5.15 22.60
C ALA A 111 -5.47 -6.10 21.44
N GLU A 112 -5.61 -5.56 20.22
CA GLU A 112 -5.84 -6.37 19.02
C GLU A 112 -4.61 -7.23 18.71
N LEU A 113 -3.41 -6.64 18.72
CA LEU A 113 -2.15 -7.37 18.52
C LEU A 113 -1.90 -8.41 19.62
N ASP A 114 -2.16 -8.08 20.88
CA ASP A 114 -2.03 -9.01 22.00
C ASP A 114 -2.97 -10.22 21.85
N SER A 115 -4.12 -10.03 21.19
CA SER A 115 -5.10 -11.09 20.95
C SER A 115 -4.71 -12.04 19.82
N VAL A 116 -4.05 -11.54 18.76
CA VAL A 116 -3.70 -12.35 17.59
C VAL A 116 -2.24 -12.80 17.55
N GLY A 117 -1.35 -12.12 18.28
CA GLY A 117 0.10 -12.28 18.21
C GLY A 117 0.77 -11.23 17.31
N GLU A 118 1.96 -10.74 17.69
CA GLU A 118 2.71 -9.74 16.91
C GLU A 118 3.07 -10.23 15.50
N ASP A 119 3.25 -11.54 15.33
CA ASP A 119 3.54 -12.21 14.07
C ASP A 119 2.37 -12.18 13.07
N ARG A 120 1.17 -11.78 13.52
CA ARG A 120 -0.06 -11.73 12.70
C ARG A 120 -0.42 -10.34 12.20
N ILE A 121 0.48 -9.36 12.34
CA ILE A 121 0.24 -7.99 11.84
C ILE A 121 -0.07 -7.95 10.34
N GLU A 122 0.56 -8.84 9.56
CA GLU A 122 0.28 -8.94 8.12
C GLU A 122 -1.19 -9.32 7.87
N ASP A 123 -1.72 -10.29 8.60
CA ASP A 123 -3.11 -10.75 8.42
C ASP A 123 -4.11 -9.66 8.79
N LEU A 124 -3.85 -8.90 9.86
CA LEU A 124 -4.68 -7.76 10.25
C LEU A 124 -4.70 -6.67 9.17
N VAL A 125 -3.56 -6.41 8.53
CA VAL A 125 -3.46 -5.47 7.41
C VAL A 125 -4.21 -6.01 6.18
N ILE A 126 -4.00 -7.26 5.81
CA ILE A 126 -4.70 -7.90 4.68
C ILE A 126 -6.22 -7.86 4.89
N GLU A 127 -6.70 -8.10 6.11
CA GLU A 127 -8.11 -7.98 6.46
C GLU A 127 -8.64 -6.56 6.20
N ARG A 128 -7.91 -5.53 6.62
CA ARG A 128 -8.29 -4.13 6.39
C ARG A 128 -8.33 -3.79 4.90
N VAL A 129 -7.37 -4.28 4.11
CA VAL A 129 -7.41 -4.16 2.64
C VAL A 129 -8.63 -4.86 2.04
N ALA A 130 -8.98 -6.06 2.55
CA ALA A 130 -10.15 -6.80 2.09
C ALA A 130 -11.45 -6.04 2.37
N LEU A 131 -11.56 -5.44 3.56
CA LEU A 131 -12.77 -4.81 4.10
C LEU A 131 -12.87 -3.30 3.85
N ALA A 132 -11.93 -2.71 3.11
CA ALA A 132 -11.89 -1.28 2.79
C ALA A 132 -13.18 -0.73 2.11
N ASP A 133 -13.94 -1.60 1.44
CA ASP A 133 -15.21 -1.21 0.80
C ASP A 133 -16.45 -1.46 1.69
N THR A 134 -16.30 -2.20 2.79
CA THR A 134 -17.43 -2.68 3.62
C THR A 134 -17.60 -1.96 4.95
N TYR A 135 -16.54 -1.35 5.51
CA TYR A 135 -16.67 -0.58 6.75
C TYR A 135 -17.30 0.80 6.51
N ARG A 136 -18.19 1.18 7.43
CA ARG A 136 -18.87 2.48 7.52
C ARG A 136 -18.19 3.38 8.53
#